data_AF-A0A7S1F5N6-F1
#
_entry.id   AF-A0A7S1F5N6-F1
#
_cell.length_a   1.000
_cell.length_b   1.000
_cell.length_c   1.000
_cell.angle_alpha   90.00
_cell.angle_beta   90.00
_cell.angle_gamma   90.00
#
_symmetry.space_group_name_H-M   'P 1'
#
loop_
_entity.id
_entity.type
_entity.pdbx_description
1 polymer ?
#
loop_
_entity_poly.entity_id
_entity_poly.type
_entity_poly.pdbx_seq_one_letter_code
_entity_poly.pdbx_strand_id
1 'polypeptide(L)'
;SLSQKCTIIQGPPGTGKTHVSVKILQLWSKSMGLKPLLATSDSNVAVDNIAEGLHLAGVKVVRVGRPDKVRGHLEEITLEAMVERRKNEEVMDKDAVMDLDADDDDDDQERGDKPMSMEQELSRNHNKNKKQRQEDFETRMKIMKEVEVVCATTIASGSDFFSRLSFQGILVDEVAQA
;
A
#
# COMPACT_ATOMS: atom_id res chain seq x y z
N SER A 1 32.89 -0.22 0.81
CA SER A 1 32.37 -0.56 2.16
C SER A 1 30.91 -0.10 2.23
N LEU A 2 29.97 -0.98 2.57
CA LEU A 2 28.54 -0.62 2.78
C LEU A 2 28.30 0.15 4.10
N SER A 3 29.37 0.64 4.74
CA SER A 3 29.32 1.48 5.96
C SER A 3 29.05 2.97 5.68
N GLN A 4 28.76 3.35 4.44
CA GLN A 4 28.52 4.74 4.04
C GLN A 4 27.03 5.07 4.20
N LYS A 5 26.72 6.24 4.78
CA LYS A 5 25.34 6.71 4.97
C LYS A 5 24.62 7.05 3.66
N CYS A 6 25.38 7.27 2.59
CA CYS A 6 24.88 7.57 1.25
C CYS A 6 25.83 6.95 0.22
N THR A 7 25.28 6.37 -0.85
CA THR A 7 26.04 5.81 -1.97
C THR A 7 25.36 6.24 -3.26
N ILE A 8 26.15 6.73 -4.22
CA ILE A 8 25.67 7.12 -5.54
C ILE A 8 26.18 6.11 -6.56
N ILE A 9 25.26 5.58 -7.37
CA ILE A 9 25.57 4.67 -8.48
C ILE A 9 25.31 5.43 -9.77
N GLN A 10 26.38 5.69 -10.52
CA GLN A 10 26.30 6.36 -11.81
C GLN A 10 26.50 5.35 -12.95
N GLY A 11 25.65 5.44 -13.96
CA GLY A 11 25.75 4.62 -15.18
C GLY A 11 25.23 5.38 -16.39
N PRO A 12 25.92 5.34 -17.55
CA PRO A 12 25.42 5.87 -18.82
C PRO A 12 24.00 5.41 -19.19
N PRO A 13 23.29 6.06 -20.13
CA PRO A 13 22.01 5.57 -20.63
C PRO A 13 22.10 4.11 -21.10
N GLY A 14 21.07 3.30 -20.82
CA GLY A 14 21.03 1.89 -21.24
C GLY A 14 21.86 0.90 -20.41
N THR A 15 22.57 1.34 -19.37
CA THR A 15 23.42 0.45 -18.53
C THR A 15 22.68 -0.36 -17.46
N GLY A 16 21.34 -0.43 -17.53
CA GLY A 16 20.56 -1.27 -16.63
C GLY A 16 20.47 -0.77 -15.18
N LYS A 17 20.58 0.54 -14.93
CA LYS A 17 20.49 1.12 -13.56
C LYS A 17 19.26 0.64 -12.79
N THR A 18 18.08 0.67 -13.40
CA THR A 18 16.85 0.17 -12.76
C THR A 18 16.93 -1.33 -12.44
N HIS A 19 17.58 -2.13 -13.29
CA HIS A 19 17.83 -3.55 -12.99
C HIS A 19 18.75 -3.68 -11.77
N VAL A 20 19.80 -2.86 -11.69
CA VAL A 20 20.69 -2.81 -10.53
C VAL A 20 19.92 -2.38 -9.27
N SER A 21 19.02 -1.41 -9.36
CA SER A 21 18.14 -0.98 -8.25
C SER A 21 17.32 -2.14 -7.70
N VAL A 22 16.70 -2.95 -8.57
CA VAL A 22 15.97 -4.17 -8.16
C VAL A 22 16.88 -5.14 -7.43
N LYS A 23 18.11 -5.38 -7.92
CA LYS A 23 19.06 -6.30 -7.27
C LYS A 23 19.53 -5.80 -5.91
N ILE A 24 19.75 -4.50 -5.75
CA ILE A 24 20.13 -3.90 -4.47
C ILE A 24 18.99 -4.07 -3.46
N LEU A 25 17.76 -3.71 -3.84
CA LEU A 25 16.59 -3.84 -2.98
C LEU A 25 16.30 -5.30 -2.62
N GLN A 26 16.44 -6.23 -3.58
CA GLN A 26 16.32 -7.67 -3.34
C GLN A 26 17.36 -8.15 -2.31
N LEU A 27 18.62 -7.71 -2.43
CA LEU A 27 19.69 -8.09 -1.50
C LEU A 27 19.45 -7.50 -0.10
N TRP A 28 19.05 -6.23 -0.01
CA TRP A 28 18.68 -5.59 1.27
C TRP A 28 17.53 -6.31 1.95
N SER A 29 16.47 -6.63 1.21
CA SER A 29 15.30 -7.33 1.73
C SER A 29 15.61 -8.78 2.12
N LYS A 30 16.04 -9.60 1.14
CA LYS A 30 16.13 -11.06 1.32
C LYS A 30 17.40 -11.53 2.01
N SER A 31 18.54 -10.89 1.74
CA SER A 31 19.84 -11.32 2.29
C SER A 31 20.17 -10.62 3.61
N MET A 32 19.80 -9.34 3.75
CA MET A 32 20.09 -8.55 4.95
C MET A 32 18.91 -8.42 5.90
N GLY A 33 17.70 -8.80 5.49
CA GLY A 33 16.50 -8.73 6.32
C GLY A 33 16.01 -7.31 6.61
N LEU A 34 16.43 -6.32 5.81
CA LEU A 34 16.04 -4.92 6.00
C LEU A 34 14.60 -4.72 5.55
N LYS A 35 13.76 -4.20 6.45
CA LYS A 35 12.37 -3.81 6.15
C LYS A 35 11.80 -2.83 7.19
N PRO A 36 10.90 -1.91 6.82
CA PRO A 36 10.49 -1.64 5.44
C PRO A 36 11.56 -0.83 4.69
N LEU A 37 11.66 -1.06 3.38
CA LEU A 37 12.50 -0.29 2.45
C LEU A 37 11.61 0.63 1.61
N LEU A 38 12.12 1.80 1.22
CA LEU A 38 11.48 2.70 0.27
C LEU A 38 12.25 2.71 -1.05
N ALA A 39 11.56 2.45 -2.16
CA ALA A 39 12.07 2.65 -3.51
C ALA A 39 11.25 3.77 -4.17
N THR A 40 11.94 4.79 -4.67
CA THR A 40 11.28 5.97 -5.24
C THR A 40 11.96 6.48 -6.50
N SER A 41 11.19 7.11 -7.38
CA SER A 41 11.63 7.75 -8.62
C SER A 41 10.64 8.86 -9.00
N ASP A 42 11.07 9.82 -9.81
CA ASP A 42 10.17 10.83 -10.39
C ASP A 42 9.32 10.27 -11.54
N SER A 43 9.74 9.15 -12.14
CA SER A 43 9.03 8.48 -13.23
C SER A 43 8.16 7.34 -12.71
N ASN A 44 6.84 7.38 -12.98
CA ASN A 44 5.96 6.24 -12.71
C ASN A 44 6.45 4.96 -13.40
N VAL A 45 7.01 5.08 -14.62
CA VAL A 45 7.52 3.94 -15.38
C VAL A 45 8.71 3.30 -14.65
N ALA A 46 9.61 4.10 -14.07
CA ALA A 46 10.73 3.58 -13.30
C ALA A 46 10.26 2.90 -12.00
N VAL A 47 9.32 3.53 -11.28
CA VAL A 47 8.71 2.92 -10.07
C VAL A 47 8.04 1.59 -10.40
N ASP A 48 7.28 1.54 -11.48
CA ASP A 48 6.57 0.34 -11.92
C ASP A 48 7.54 -0.76 -12.34
N ASN A 49 8.62 -0.44 -13.08
CA ASN A 49 9.66 -1.40 -13.44
C ASN A 49 10.37 -1.98 -12.20
N ILE A 50 10.61 -1.15 -11.17
CA ILE A 50 11.19 -1.61 -9.90
C ILE A 50 10.20 -2.53 -9.17
N ALA A 51 8.94 -2.11 -9.05
CA ALA A 51 7.90 -2.88 -8.38
C ALA A 51 7.68 -4.25 -9.06
N GLU A 52 7.61 -4.26 -10.39
CA GLU A 52 7.53 -5.47 -11.21
C GLU A 52 8.73 -6.40 -10.98
N GLY A 53 9.95 -5.86 -11.10
CA GLY A 53 11.16 -6.64 -10.92
C GLY A 53 11.28 -7.25 -9.52
N LEU A 54 10.83 -6.54 -8.49
CA LEU A 54 10.81 -7.02 -7.11
C LEU A 54 9.73 -8.07 -6.87
N HIS A 55 8.54 -7.86 -7.42
CA HIS A 55 7.45 -8.82 -7.35
C HIS A 55 7.85 -10.16 -7.99
N LEU A 56 8.40 -10.12 -9.22
CA LEU A 56 8.93 -11.30 -9.91
C LEU A 56 10.10 -11.97 -9.16
N ALA A 57 10.84 -11.20 -8.36
CA ALA A 57 11.90 -11.70 -7.51
C ALA A 57 11.40 -12.27 -6.15
N GLY A 58 10.08 -12.35 -5.93
CA GLY A 58 9.47 -12.89 -4.72
C GLY A 58 9.59 -11.96 -3.50
N VAL A 59 9.83 -10.67 -3.70
CA VAL A 59 9.83 -9.65 -2.64
C VAL A 59 8.40 -9.19 -2.40
N LYS A 60 7.98 -9.12 -1.14
CA LYS A 60 6.67 -8.56 -0.76
C LYS A 60 6.69 -7.06 -0.98
N VAL A 61 6.16 -6.63 -2.13
CA VAL A 61 6.18 -5.23 -2.57
C VAL A 61 4.77 -4.65 -2.55
N VAL A 62 4.66 -3.36 -2.22
CA VAL A 62 3.45 -2.58 -2.43
C VAL A 62 3.75 -1.34 -3.28
N ARG A 63 2.91 -1.11 -4.28
CA ARG A 63 2.92 0.09 -5.12
C ARG A 63 1.93 1.10 -4.56
N VAL A 64 2.42 2.26 -4.12
CA VAL A 64 1.62 3.37 -3.57
C VAL A 64 1.58 4.51 -4.58
N GLY A 65 0.40 4.89 -5.06
CA GLY A 65 0.22 5.94 -6.06
C GLY A 65 -1.14 5.83 -6.73
N ARG A 66 -1.40 6.68 -7.73
CA ARG A 66 -2.71 6.66 -8.39
C ARG A 66 -2.83 5.49 -9.38
N PRO A 67 -3.92 4.69 -9.34
CA PRO A 67 -4.09 3.49 -10.17
C PRO A 67 -4.11 3.75 -11.68
N ASP A 68 -4.56 4.94 -12.11
CA ASP A 68 -4.67 5.34 -13.53
C ASP A 68 -3.32 5.39 -14.28
N LYS A 69 -2.22 5.24 -13.55
CA LYS A 69 -0.85 5.25 -14.09
C LYS A 69 -0.09 3.95 -13.86
N VAL A 70 -0.75 2.90 -13.40
CA VAL A 70 -0.13 1.60 -13.06
C VAL A 70 -0.46 0.59 -14.15
N ARG A 71 0.54 -0.18 -14.59
CA ARG A 71 0.33 -1.28 -15.57
C ARG A 71 -0.59 -2.35 -14.98
N GLY A 72 -1.51 -2.90 -15.77
CA GLY A 72 -2.59 -3.79 -15.28
C GLY A 72 -2.11 -5.03 -14.49
N HIS A 73 -0.93 -5.57 -14.77
CA HIS A 73 -0.40 -6.70 -13.99
C HIS A 73 0.19 -6.30 -12.63
N LEU A 74 0.41 -5.01 -12.37
CA LEU A 74 0.83 -4.50 -11.06
C LEU A 74 -0.37 -4.10 -10.20
N GLU A 75 -1.59 -4.19 -10.72
CA GLU A 75 -2.81 -3.83 -10.00
C GLU A 75 -2.93 -4.59 -8.67
N GLU A 76 -2.62 -5.89 -8.67
CA GLU A 76 -2.66 -6.75 -7.48
C GLU A 76 -1.69 -6.34 -6.37
N ILE A 77 -0.60 -5.64 -6.71
CA ILE A 77 0.38 -5.13 -5.75
C ILE A 77 0.15 -3.67 -5.39
N THR A 78 -0.90 -3.02 -5.90
CA THR A 78 -1.25 -1.67 -5.46
C THR A 78 -1.80 -1.67 -4.05
N LEU A 79 -1.55 -0.59 -3.30
CA LEU A 79 -2.09 -0.45 -1.95
C LEU A 79 -3.62 -0.51 -1.95
N GLU A 80 -4.26 0.11 -2.94
CA GLU A 80 -5.70 0.12 -3.12
C GLU A 80 -6.26 -1.30 -3.30
N ALA A 81 -5.73 -2.08 -4.24
CA ALA A 81 -6.18 -3.47 -4.46
C ALA A 81 -5.92 -4.36 -3.24
N MET A 82 -4.80 -4.18 -2.54
CA MET A 82 -4.51 -4.93 -1.32
C MET A 82 -5.49 -4.60 -0.19
N VAL A 83 -5.91 -3.34 -0.05
CA VAL A 83 -6.93 -2.93 0.93
C VAL A 83 -8.28 -3.54 0.59
N GLU A 84 -8.69 -3.48 -0.67
CA GLU A 84 -9.97 -4.06 -1.13
C GLU A 84 -10.00 -5.57 -0.93
N ARG A 85 -8.92 -6.28 -1.28
CA ARG A 85 -8.81 -7.72 -1.04
C ARG A 85 -8.94 -8.06 0.44
N ARG A 86 -8.29 -7.31 1.34
CA ARG A 86 -8.34 -7.54 2.78
C ARG A 86 -9.73 -7.30 3.37
N LYS A 87 -10.45 -6.29 2.86
CA LYS A 87 -11.85 -6.06 3.21
C LYS A 87 -12.75 -7.22 2.77
N ASN A 88 -12.56 -7.72 1.55
CA ASN A 88 -13.35 -8.83 1.04
C ASN A 88 -13.09 -10.12 1.83
N GLU A 89 -11.83 -10.39 2.20
CA GLU A 89 -11.46 -11.51 3.08
C GLU A 89 -12.17 -11.42 4.45
N GLU A 90 -12.22 -10.25 5.07
CA GLU A 90 -12.91 -10.04 6.36
C GLU A 90 -14.44 -10.19 6.29
N VAL A 91 -15.06 -9.93 5.13
CA VAL A 91 -16.50 -10.13 4.92
C VAL A 91 -16.79 -11.62 4.79
N MET A 92 -16.03 -12.35 3.96
CA MET A 92 -16.22 -13.78 3.77
C MET A 92 -16.03 -14.61 5.05
N ASP A 93 -15.09 -14.20 5.92
CA ASP A 93 -14.85 -14.87 7.21
C ASP A 93 -16.01 -14.64 8.19
N LYS A 94 -16.68 -13.48 8.14
CA LYS A 94 -17.87 -13.19 8.95
C LYS A 94 -19.10 -13.95 8.46
N ASP A 95 -19.30 -13.99 7.15
CA ASP A 95 -20.40 -14.72 6.54
C ASP A 95 -20.28 -16.24 6.80
N ALA A 96 -19.07 -16.79 6.76
CA ALA A 96 -18.82 -18.20 7.06
C ALA A 96 -19.04 -18.58 8.54
N VAL A 97 -18.93 -17.63 9.46
CA VAL A 97 -19.22 -17.83 10.90
C VAL A 97 -20.72 -17.67 11.20
N MET A 98 -21.43 -16.81 10.46
CA MET A 98 -22.88 -16.64 10.59
C MET A 98 -23.70 -17.87 10.16
N ASP A 99 -23.15 -18.76 9.32
CA ASP A 99 -23.80 -20.02 8.94
C ASP A 99 -23.82 -21.09 10.07
N LEU A 100 -23.17 -20.82 11.22
CA LEU A 100 -23.14 -21.71 12.39
C LEU A 100 -23.94 -21.21 13.60
N ASP A 101 -24.39 -19.96 13.59
CA ASP A 101 -25.19 -19.33 14.66
C ASP A 101 -26.59 -18.92 14.14
N ALA A 102 -27.22 -19.78 13.33
CA ALA A 102 -28.62 -19.61 12.89
C ALA A 102 -29.62 -20.13 13.93
N ASP A 103 -29.38 -19.85 15.22
CA ASP A 103 -30.35 -19.98 16.31
C ASP A 103 -30.06 -18.83 17.29
N ASP A 104 -31.08 -18.01 17.58
CA ASP A 104 -31.11 -16.82 18.45
C ASP A 104 -30.64 -15.48 17.84
N ASP A 105 -31.58 -14.74 17.25
CA ASP A 105 -31.92 -13.36 17.69
C ASP A 105 -33.18 -12.86 16.95
N ASP A 106 -34.33 -13.41 17.35
CA ASP A 106 -35.67 -12.85 17.13
C ASP A 106 -35.94 -11.79 18.22
N ASP A 107 -35.18 -10.69 18.27
CA ASP A 107 -35.60 -9.52 19.09
C ASP A 107 -34.91 -8.21 18.68
N ASP A 108 -35.35 -7.61 17.57
CA ASP A 108 -35.28 -6.15 17.44
C ASP A 108 -36.60 -5.62 16.86
N GLN A 109 -37.57 -5.59 17.78
CA GLN A 109 -38.85 -4.90 17.74
C GLN A 109 -38.80 -3.52 17.06
N GLU A 110 -39.73 -3.33 16.12
CA GLU A 110 -40.60 -2.15 16.05
C GLU A 110 -39.95 -0.79 16.36
N ARG A 111 -38.98 -0.34 15.55
CA ARG A 111 -38.69 1.10 15.43
C ARG A 111 -39.22 1.59 14.09
N GLY A 112 -40.48 2.00 14.13
CA GLY A 112 -41.23 2.46 12.97
C GLY A 112 -40.50 3.48 12.09
N ASP A 113 -40.80 3.40 10.80
CA ASP A 113 -40.49 4.35 9.72
C ASP A 113 -40.91 5.79 10.08
N LYS A 114 -40.16 6.46 10.95
CA LYS A 114 -40.19 7.91 11.03
C LYS A 114 -39.19 8.42 9.99
N PRO A 115 -39.63 9.22 9.00
CA PRO A 115 -38.71 9.83 8.06
C PRO A 115 -37.70 10.66 8.87
N MET A 116 -36.42 10.32 8.75
CA MET A 116 -35.35 11.08 9.38
C MET A 116 -35.34 12.50 8.84
N SER A 117 -34.97 13.45 9.67
CA SER A 117 -34.70 14.80 9.17
C SER A 117 -33.41 14.81 8.35
N MET A 118 -33.35 15.67 7.33
CA MET A 118 -32.15 15.89 6.49
C MET A 118 -30.88 16.09 7.33
N GLU A 119 -31.00 16.81 8.47
CA GLU A 119 -29.92 17.05 9.43
C GLU A 119 -29.35 15.75 10.04
N GLN A 120 -30.23 14.81 10.37
CA GLN A 120 -29.87 13.51 10.95
C GLN A 120 -29.22 12.60 9.91
N GLU A 121 -29.69 12.62 8.65
CA GLU A 121 -29.09 11.87 7.55
C GLU A 121 -27.67 12.36 7.23
N LEU A 122 -27.49 13.68 7.11
CA LEU A 122 -26.18 14.30 6.87
C LEU A 122 -25.18 13.95 7.98
N SER A 123 -25.61 14.04 9.24
CA SER A 123 -24.79 13.70 10.40
C SER A 123 -24.40 12.22 10.44
N ARG A 124 -25.35 11.31 10.14
CA ARG A 124 -25.07 9.87 10.05
C ARG A 124 -24.10 9.55 8.92
N ASN A 125 -24.30 10.13 7.75
CA ASN A 125 -23.42 9.92 6.59
C ASN A 125 -22.00 10.44 6.85
N HIS A 126 -21.87 11.60 7.51
CA HIS A 126 -20.58 12.15 7.88
C HIS A 126 -19.82 11.23 8.86
N ASN A 127 -20.50 10.75 9.90
CA ASN A 127 -19.89 9.84 10.88
C ASN A 127 -19.52 8.49 10.27
N LYS A 128 -20.37 7.92 9.40
CA LYS A 128 -20.07 6.68 8.65
C LYS A 128 -18.83 6.85 7.77
N ASN A 129 -18.76 7.93 6.98
CA ASN A 129 -17.62 8.22 6.12
C ASN A 129 -16.33 8.42 6.91
N LYS A 130 -16.41 9.08 8.07
CA LYS A 130 -15.26 9.26 8.95
C LYS A 130 -14.75 7.93 9.52
N LYS A 131 -15.66 7.07 9.98
CA LYS A 131 -15.34 5.73 10.48
C LYS A 131 -14.68 4.87 9.39
N GLN A 132 -15.26 4.85 8.19
CA GLN A 132 -14.72 4.09 7.06
C GLN A 132 -13.32 4.57 6.65
N ARG A 133 -13.09 5.89 6.60
CA ARG A 133 -11.75 6.44 6.34
C ARG A 133 -10.72 6.01 7.38
N GLN A 134 -11.15 5.88 8.63
CA GLN A 134 -10.28 5.46 9.72
C GLN A 134 -9.93 3.97 9.63
N GLU A 135 -10.93 3.11 9.36
CA GLU A 135 -10.73 1.69 9.11
C GLU A 135 -9.81 1.45 7.90
N ASP A 136 -10.04 2.16 6.80
CA ASP A 136 -9.20 2.10 5.59
C ASP A 136 -7.75 2.50 5.89
N PHE A 137 -7.58 3.55 6.68
CA PHE A 137 -6.26 4.01 7.10
C PHE A 137 -5.54 2.96 7.96
N GLU A 138 -6.25 2.32 8.89
CA GLU A 138 -5.71 1.25 9.73
C GLU A 138 -5.29 0.04 8.88
N THR A 139 -6.12 -0.39 7.93
CA THR A 139 -5.81 -1.47 6.99
C THR A 139 -4.60 -1.15 6.13
N ARG A 140 -4.51 0.08 5.60
CA ARG A 140 -3.32 0.56 4.88
C ARG A 140 -2.08 0.43 5.76
N MET A 141 -2.13 0.92 7.00
CA MET A 141 -0.99 0.83 7.92
C MET A 141 -0.60 -0.61 8.28
N LYS A 142 -1.57 -1.54 8.37
CA LYS A 142 -1.27 -2.98 8.54
C LYS A 142 -0.50 -3.52 7.33
N ILE A 143 -0.98 -3.27 6.11
CA ILE A 143 -0.30 -3.69 4.87
C ILE A 143 1.13 -3.14 4.83
N MET A 144 1.32 -1.85 5.12
CA MET A 144 2.64 -1.21 5.12
C MET A 144 3.64 -1.83 6.11
N LYS A 145 3.16 -2.49 7.18
CA LYS A 145 4.01 -3.21 8.15
C LYS A 145 4.38 -4.62 7.71
N GLU A 146 3.58 -5.22 6.83
CA GLU A 146 3.76 -6.61 6.37
C GLU A 146 4.68 -6.72 5.14
N VAL A 147 4.78 -5.64 4.36
CA VAL A 147 5.59 -5.56 3.15
C VAL A 147 7.08 -5.39 3.45
N GLU A 148 7.91 -5.81 2.51
CA GLU A 148 9.36 -5.66 2.55
C GLU A 148 9.79 -4.35 1.87
N VAL A 149 9.17 -4.00 0.72
CA VAL A 149 9.50 -2.81 -0.06
C VAL A 149 8.24 -2.03 -0.41
N VAL A 150 8.30 -0.71 -0.23
CA VAL A 150 7.30 0.24 -0.69
C VAL A 150 7.83 0.95 -1.92
N CYS A 151 7.07 0.92 -3.01
CA CYS A 151 7.37 1.61 -4.27
C CYS A 151 6.41 2.79 -4.46
N ALA A 152 6.94 4.01 -4.58
CA ALA A 152 6.15 5.21 -4.79
C ALA A 152 6.91 6.22 -5.66
N THR A 153 6.24 7.23 -6.20
CA THR A 153 6.97 8.36 -6.80
C THR A 153 7.55 9.26 -5.71
N THR A 154 8.59 10.03 -6.03
CA THR A 154 9.23 10.95 -5.06
C THR A 154 8.21 11.92 -4.48
N ILE A 155 7.36 12.48 -5.33
CA ILE A 155 6.27 13.37 -4.92
C ILE A 155 5.29 12.67 -3.96
N ALA A 156 4.87 11.43 -4.27
CA ALA A 156 3.94 10.70 -3.41
C ALA A 156 4.57 10.32 -2.05
N SER A 157 5.88 10.04 -2.04
CA SER A 157 6.64 9.72 -0.82
C SER A 157 6.76 10.90 0.15
N GLY A 158 6.49 12.13 -0.30
CA GLY A 158 6.43 13.32 0.55
C GLY A 158 5.07 13.59 1.22
N SER A 159 4.08 12.72 1.03
CA SER A 159 2.72 12.93 1.58
C SER A 159 2.63 12.65 3.09
N ASP A 160 1.59 13.20 3.74
CA ASP A 160 1.27 12.96 5.17
C ASP A 160 1.08 11.48 5.52
N PHE A 161 0.81 10.62 4.53
CA PHE A 161 0.75 9.19 4.73
C PHE A 161 2.13 8.60 5.04
N PHE A 162 3.16 9.04 4.30
CA PHE A 162 4.53 8.56 4.46
C PHE A 162 5.24 9.15 5.68
N SER A 163 4.83 10.33 6.15
CA SER A 163 5.39 10.93 7.38
C SER A 163 5.17 10.09 8.65
N ARG A 164 4.27 9.10 8.58
CA ARG A 164 3.95 8.16 9.65
C ARG A 164 4.76 6.86 9.58
N LEU A 165 5.67 6.74 8.62
CA LEU A 165 6.46 5.55 8.35
C LEU A 165 7.95 5.84 8.57
N SER A 166 8.69 4.82 9.00
CA SER A 166 10.14 4.84 9.12
C SER A 166 10.74 3.72 8.26
N PHE A 167 11.67 4.06 7.39
CA PHE A 167 12.32 3.11 6.49
C PHE A 167 13.75 2.82 6.95
N GLN A 168 14.16 1.55 6.90
CA GLN A 168 15.53 1.15 7.24
C GLN A 168 16.53 1.47 6.11
N GLY A 169 16.03 1.61 4.88
CA GLY A 169 16.81 1.96 3.70
C GLY A 169 15.93 2.61 2.64
N ILE A 170 16.52 3.57 1.93
CA ILE A 170 15.86 4.32 0.85
C ILE A 170 16.72 4.20 -0.40
N LEU A 171 16.10 3.80 -1.51
CA LEU A 171 16.67 3.85 -2.85
C LEU A 171 15.90 4.90 -3.66
N VAL A 172 16.63 5.84 -4.26
CA VAL A 172 16.09 6.82 -5.21
C VAL A 172 16.68 6.48 -6.59
N ASP A 173 15.84 6.08 -7.54
CA ASP A 173 16.26 5.87 -8.94
C ASP A 173 16.07 7.16 -9.74
N GLU A 174 16.83 7.30 -10.83
CA GLU A 174 16.77 8.44 -11.77
C GLU A 174 17.01 9.84 -11.14
N VAL A 175 17.76 9.93 -10.02
CA VAL A 175 18.05 11.19 -9.28
C VAL A 175 18.58 12.33 -10.15
N ALA A 176 19.27 12.03 -11.24
CA ALA A 176 19.84 13.05 -12.14
C ALA A 176 18.80 13.71 -13.07
N GLN A 177 17.57 13.20 -13.11
CA GLN A 177 16.45 13.78 -13.85
C GLN A 177 15.49 14.60 -12.96
N ALA A 178 15.76 14.63 -11.64
CA ALA A 178 15.03 15.39 -10.63
C ALA A 178 15.41 16.87 -10.61
#